data_AF-A0A2G5C3A6-F1
#
_entry.id   AF-A0A2G5C3A6-F1
#
_cell.length_a   1.000
_cell.length_b   1.000
_cell.length_c   1.000
_cell.angle_alpha   90.00
_cell.angle_beta   90.00
_cell.angle_gamma   90.00
#
_symmetry.space_group_name_H-M   'P 1'
#
loop_
_entity.id
_entity.type
_entity.pdbx_description
1 polymer ?
#
loop_
_entity_poly.entity_id
_entity_poly.type
_entity_poly.pdbx_seq_one_letter_code
_entity_poly.pdbx_strand_id
1 'polypeptide(L)'
;MSATGLSLRCGDCGVLLKSVEEAQEHAELTSHSNFSESTEAVLNLVCTVCRKPCRSKTETDLHTKRTGHSDFSDLTSETAKPISLDPPISTDDDTQQHQEMMIVPVVDSNLIQELESMGFTTARATRALHYSGNTSLEAAINWIMEHENDSDIDQMPLVPASAKAEPPKPSLTEEEKRIKAQELRERARKKKEEEEKRMEREREKERIRVGKELLEAKRIEEDNERKRILALRKAEKDEERRAREKIRQKLEEDKVRVDFS
;
A
#
# COMPACT_ATOMS: atom_id res chain seq x y z
N MET A 1 -24.27 -2.32 32.68
CA MET A 1 -23.78 -1.23 31.81
C MET A 1 -22.65 -1.81 30.99
N SER A 2 -22.90 -2.12 29.72
CA SER A 2 -21.87 -2.67 28.83
C SER A 2 -20.80 -1.59 28.63
N ALA A 3 -19.53 -1.92 28.89
CA ALA A 3 -18.43 -0.99 28.65
C ALA A 3 -18.32 -0.77 27.14
N THR A 4 -18.52 0.46 26.68
CA THR A 4 -18.38 0.83 25.28
C THR A 4 -16.90 0.82 24.90
N GLY A 5 -16.53 0.08 23.84
CA GLY A 5 -15.17 0.07 23.32
C GLY A 5 -14.72 1.46 22.87
N LEU A 6 -13.56 1.91 23.37
CA LEU A 6 -12.94 3.19 23.01
C LEU A 6 -11.87 3.04 21.92
N SER A 7 -11.36 1.82 21.71
CA SER A 7 -10.42 1.48 20.64
C SER A 7 -10.54 0.02 20.22
N LEU A 8 -9.96 -0.30 19.06
CA LEU A 8 -9.76 -1.67 18.60
C LEU A 8 -8.30 -2.08 18.85
N ARG A 9 -8.09 -3.17 19.58
CA ARG A 9 -6.78 -3.75 19.83
C ARG A 9 -6.53 -4.91 18.87
N CYS A 10 -5.44 -4.85 18.13
CA CYS A 10 -4.94 -5.99 17.39
C CYS A 10 -4.34 -7.03 18.37
N GLY A 11 -4.83 -8.26 18.36
CA GLY A 11 -4.34 -9.36 19.18
C GLY A 11 -2.96 -9.89 18.77
N ASP A 12 -2.57 -9.68 17.50
CA ASP A 12 -1.30 -10.18 16.97
C ASP A 12 -0.11 -9.28 17.34
N CYS A 13 -0.30 -7.96 17.34
CA CYS A 13 0.77 -6.99 17.65
C CYS A 13 0.48 -6.06 18.83
N GLY A 14 -0.72 -6.09 19.40
CA GLY A 14 -1.10 -5.27 20.55
C GLY A 14 -1.35 -3.79 20.25
N VAL A 15 -1.31 -3.37 18.98
CA VAL A 15 -1.56 -1.97 18.56
C VAL A 15 -3.02 -1.60 18.83
N LEU A 16 -3.23 -0.42 19.39
CA LEU A 16 -4.55 0.19 19.60
C LEU A 16 -4.89 1.11 18.42
N LEU A 17 -6.09 0.97 17.88
CA LEU A 17 -6.57 1.60 16.66
C LEU A 17 -7.83 2.40 17.00
N LYS A 18 -7.93 3.63 16.50
CA LYS A 18 -8.97 4.58 16.93
C LYS A 18 -10.33 4.34 16.28
N SER A 19 -10.36 3.62 15.16
CA SER A 19 -11.57 3.38 14.35
C SER A 19 -11.51 2.05 13.62
N VAL A 20 -12.65 1.62 13.09
CA VAL A 20 -12.78 0.44 12.24
C VAL A 20 -11.97 0.59 10.96
N GLU A 21 -11.97 1.77 10.35
CA GLU A 21 -11.17 2.09 9.15
C GLU A 21 -9.66 1.90 9.42
N GLU A 22 -9.17 2.40 10.55
CA GLU A 22 -7.75 2.24 10.91
C GLU A 22 -7.40 0.77 11.16
N ALA A 23 -8.34 -0.04 11.66
CA ALA A 23 -8.17 -1.48 11.80
C ALA A 23 -8.16 -2.20 10.44
N GLN A 24 -8.97 -1.75 9.47
CA GLN A 24 -8.96 -2.29 8.11
C GLN A 24 -7.63 -1.98 7.40
N GLU A 25 -7.16 -0.74 7.45
CA GLU A 25 -5.86 -0.37 6.87
C GLU A 25 -4.72 -1.15 7.54
N HIS A 26 -4.75 -1.29 8.86
CA HIS A 26 -3.79 -2.10 9.61
C HIS A 26 -3.83 -3.56 9.15
N ALA A 27 -5.01 -4.14 8.96
CA ALA A 27 -5.18 -5.51 8.46
C ALA A 27 -4.57 -5.69 7.06
N GLU A 28 -4.78 -4.74 6.16
CA GLU A 28 -4.25 -4.78 4.79
C GLU A 28 -2.72 -4.66 4.77
N LEU A 29 -2.16 -3.75 5.58
CA LEU A 29 -0.71 -3.49 5.63
C LEU A 29 0.07 -4.61 6.33
N THR A 30 -0.51 -5.18 7.40
CA THR A 30 0.20 -6.12 8.28
C THR A 30 -0.28 -7.56 8.13
N SER A 31 -1.37 -7.80 7.39
CA SER A 31 -2.05 -9.10 7.30
C SER A 31 -2.53 -9.63 8.66
N HIS A 32 -2.73 -8.75 9.64
CA HIS A 32 -3.32 -9.11 10.93
C HIS A 32 -4.84 -9.13 10.84
N SER A 33 -5.48 -10.10 11.49
CA SER A 33 -6.94 -10.30 11.41
C SER A 33 -7.61 -10.44 12.78
N ASN A 34 -6.82 -10.55 13.85
CA ASN A 34 -7.32 -10.70 15.19
C ASN A 34 -7.54 -9.33 15.83
N PHE A 35 -8.77 -8.79 15.77
CA PHE A 35 -9.13 -7.52 16.42
C PHE A 35 -10.12 -7.74 17.56
N SER A 36 -9.89 -7.04 18.66
CA SER A 36 -10.73 -7.10 19.87
C SER A 36 -11.05 -5.69 20.34
N GLU A 37 -12.25 -5.47 20.86
CA GLU A 37 -12.61 -4.20 21.46
C GLU A 37 -11.84 -3.98 22.76
N SER A 38 -11.34 -2.77 22.95
CA SER A 38 -10.62 -2.34 24.15
C SER A 38 -11.27 -1.09 24.74
N THR A 39 -11.31 -1.04 26.08
CA THR A 39 -11.73 0.15 26.84
C THR A 39 -10.63 1.20 26.96
N GLU A 40 -9.44 0.93 26.43
CA GLU A 40 -8.31 1.86 26.45
C GLU A 40 -8.44 2.86 25.29
N ALA A 41 -8.31 4.16 25.56
CA ALA A 41 -8.27 5.16 24.51
C ALA A 41 -6.90 5.16 23.82
N VAL A 42 -6.87 5.38 22.49
CA VAL A 42 -5.61 5.58 21.75
C VAL A 42 -4.99 6.91 22.17
N LEU A 43 -3.71 6.89 22.57
CA LEU A 43 -3.01 8.11 22.95
C LEU A 43 -2.95 9.11 21.78
N ASN A 44 -3.20 10.40 22.03
CA ASN A 44 -3.14 11.47 21.04
C ASN A 44 -2.41 12.68 21.65
N LEU A 45 -1.08 12.58 21.69
CA LEU A 45 -0.21 13.65 22.18
C LEU A 45 0.18 14.55 21.01
N VAL A 46 -0.33 15.78 20.97
CA VAL A 46 -0.08 16.71 19.88
C VAL A 46 1.01 17.68 20.27
N CYS A 47 2.07 17.75 19.46
CA CYS A 47 3.12 18.75 19.67
C CYS A 47 2.56 20.17 19.53
N THR A 48 2.78 21.04 20.51
CA THR A 48 2.23 22.41 20.50
C THR A 48 2.85 23.29 19.41
N VAL A 49 4.12 23.01 19.05
CA VAL A 49 4.90 23.80 18.08
C VAL A 49 4.53 23.44 16.64
N CYS A 50 4.45 22.14 16.30
CA CYS A 50 4.25 21.71 14.92
C CYS A 50 2.98 20.87 14.70
N ARG A 51 2.12 20.74 15.71
CA ARG A 51 0.81 20.06 15.67
C ARG A 51 0.84 18.61 15.19
N LYS A 52 1.99 17.95 15.22
CA LYS A 52 2.09 16.54 14.85
C LYS A 52 1.54 15.67 15.99
N PRO A 53 0.54 14.81 15.72
CA PRO A 53 0.06 13.84 16.71
C PRO A 53 1.09 12.72 16.89
N CYS A 54 1.27 12.29 18.12
CA CYS A 54 2.13 11.19 18.56
C CYS A 54 1.28 10.26 19.42
N ARG A 55 1.26 8.98 19.07
CA ARG A 55 0.37 7.95 19.62
C ARG A 55 1.02 7.06 20.67
N SER A 56 2.29 7.31 20.97
CA SER A 56 3.04 6.55 21.96
C SER A 56 4.17 7.38 22.56
N LYS A 57 4.65 6.98 23.74
CA LYS A 57 5.82 7.61 24.38
C LYS A 57 7.06 7.54 23.49
N THR A 58 7.25 6.43 22.78
CA THR A 58 8.36 6.26 21.84
C THR A 58 8.27 7.22 20.66
N GLU A 59 7.06 7.51 20.16
CA GLU A 59 6.86 8.52 19.12
C GLU A 59 7.15 9.93 19.63
N THR A 60 6.72 10.26 20.84
CA THR A 60 7.05 11.54 21.50
C THR A 60 8.57 11.70 21.65
N ASP A 61 9.28 10.66 22.12
CA ASP A 61 10.74 10.70 22.29
C ASP A 61 11.47 10.84 20.94
N LEU A 62 11.04 10.10 19.91
CA LEU A 62 11.61 10.22 18.56
C LEU A 62 11.30 11.60 17.95
N HIS A 63 10.11 12.13 18.22
CA HIS A 63 9.73 13.47 17.81
C HIS A 63 10.69 14.48 18.42
N THR A 64 10.84 14.50 19.75
CA THR A 64 11.72 15.42 20.46
C THR A 64 13.17 15.31 19.99
N LYS A 65 13.69 14.09 19.78
CA LYS A 65 15.07 13.89 19.27
C LYS A 65 15.26 14.41 17.85
N ARG A 66 14.25 14.33 16.98
CA ARG A 66 14.37 14.70 15.56
C ARG A 66 14.05 16.17 15.30
N THR A 67 13.09 16.75 16.02
CA THR A 67 12.62 18.12 15.80
C THR A 67 13.09 19.10 16.87
N GLY A 68 13.51 18.60 18.04
CA GLY A 68 13.83 19.42 19.20
C GLY A 68 12.60 19.91 19.98
N HIS A 69 11.38 19.53 19.57
CA HIS A 69 10.16 19.96 20.28
C HIS A 69 9.85 19.01 21.45
N SER A 70 9.75 19.55 22.65
CA SER A 70 9.44 18.81 23.88
C SER A 70 8.04 19.05 24.43
N ASP A 71 7.30 20.02 23.87
CA ASP A 71 6.02 20.45 24.41
C ASP A 71 4.86 19.76 23.68
N PHE A 72 4.07 18.99 24.44
CA PHE A 72 2.95 18.21 23.92
C PHE A 72 1.70 18.47 24.76
N SER A 73 0.57 18.65 24.07
CA SER A 73 -0.77 18.69 24.67
C SER A 73 -1.43 17.33 24.51
N ASP A 74 -2.02 16.83 25.59
CA ASP A 74 -2.78 15.59 25.58
C ASP A 74 -4.23 15.87 25.16
N LEU A 75 -4.61 15.38 23.98
CA LEU A 75 -5.97 15.50 23.41
C LEU A 75 -6.66 14.12 23.32
N THR A 76 -6.24 13.17 24.15
CA THR A 76 -6.81 11.82 24.20
C THR A 76 -8.30 11.82 24.51
N SER A 77 -8.73 12.62 25.49
CA SER A 77 -10.13 12.69 25.91
C SER A 77 -11.06 13.27 24.85
N GLU A 78 -10.57 14.13 23.95
CA GLU A 78 -11.38 14.72 22.87
C GLU A 78 -11.57 13.76 21.69
N THR A 79 -10.65 12.81 21.53
CA THR A 79 -10.65 11.84 20.42
C THR A 79 -11.20 10.47 20.82
N ALA A 80 -11.38 10.20 22.12
CA ALA A 80 -11.94 8.97 22.69
C ALA A 80 -13.47 8.87 22.58
N LYS A 81 -14.05 9.19 21.41
CA LYS A 81 -15.48 8.95 21.16
C LYS A 81 -15.70 7.44 21.02
N PRO A 82 -16.78 6.87 21.58
CA PRO A 82 -17.06 5.45 21.50
C PRO A 82 -17.22 5.02 20.03
N ILE A 83 -16.61 3.89 19.67
CA ILE A 83 -16.68 3.35 18.31
C ILE A 83 -18.08 2.77 18.11
N SER A 84 -18.90 3.41 17.26
CA SER A 84 -20.22 2.88 16.88
C SER A 84 -20.06 1.89 15.73
N LEU A 85 -20.58 0.67 15.89
CA LEU A 85 -20.52 -0.42 14.91
C LEU A 85 -21.79 -0.50 14.04
N ASP A 86 -22.75 0.39 14.23
CA ASP A 86 -24.01 0.35 13.46
C ASP A 86 -23.87 1.07 12.10
N PRO A 87 -24.36 0.47 10.99
CA PRO A 87 -24.53 1.20 9.74
C PRO A 87 -25.52 2.35 9.96
N PRO A 88 -25.31 3.54 9.35
CA PRO A 88 -26.10 4.72 9.68
C PRO A 88 -27.55 4.52 9.23
N ILE A 89 -28.42 4.18 10.17
CA ILE A 89 -29.85 4.44 10.06
C ILE A 89 -30.05 5.89 10.49
N SER A 90 -30.50 6.69 9.53
CA SER A 90 -30.98 8.05 9.69
C SER A 90 -31.97 8.17 10.84
N THR A 91 -31.56 8.79 11.94
CA THR A 91 -32.46 9.57 12.79
C THR A 91 -31.67 10.74 13.36
N ASP A 92 -32.18 11.92 13.04
CA ASP A 92 -31.69 13.24 13.41
C ASP A 92 -31.52 13.43 14.92
N ASP A 93 -30.45 14.13 15.29
CA ASP A 93 -30.33 15.13 16.37
C ASP A 93 -28.96 15.00 17.07
N ASP A 94 -27.92 15.65 16.53
CA ASP A 94 -27.22 16.67 17.32
C ASP A 94 -26.33 17.55 16.42
N THR A 95 -26.58 18.85 16.54
CA THR A 95 -26.02 19.91 15.73
C THR A 95 -24.74 20.40 16.37
N GLN A 96 -23.59 20.24 15.70
CA GLN A 96 -22.46 21.20 15.81
C GLN A 96 -21.42 21.06 14.67
N GLN A 97 -21.67 21.83 13.62
CA GLN A 97 -20.71 22.71 12.94
C GLN A 97 -19.45 22.08 12.30
N HIS A 98 -19.66 21.33 11.22
CA HIS A 98 -18.86 21.51 10.01
C HIS A 98 -19.82 21.99 8.92
N GLN A 99 -20.03 23.30 8.86
CA GLN A 99 -20.74 23.93 7.76
C GLN A 99 -19.81 23.88 6.54
N GLU A 100 -19.74 22.73 5.89
CA GLU A 100 -19.42 22.69 4.47
C GLU A 100 -20.50 23.52 3.79
N MET A 101 -20.15 24.76 3.45
CA MET A 101 -21.03 25.62 2.68
C MET A 101 -21.21 24.96 1.31
N MET A 102 -22.25 24.16 1.17
CA MET A 102 -22.75 23.71 -0.13
C MET A 102 -23.33 24.95 -0.80
N ILE A 103 -22.59 25.49 -1.77
CA ILE A 103 -22.97 26.72 -2.47
C ILE A 103 -23.41 26.31 -3.88
N VAL A 104 -24.50 26.91 -4.35
CA VAL A 104 -24.95 26.76 -5.74
C VAL A 104 -23.81 27.19 -6.67
N PRO A 105 -23.43 26.37 -7.69
CA PRO A 105 -22.33 26.72 -8.57
C PRO A 105 -22.57 28.07 -9.24
N VAL A 106 -21.58 28.94 -9.18
CA VAL A 106 -21.64 30.27 -9.81
C VAL A 106 -21.51 30.08 -11.32
N VAL A 107 -22.62 30.23 -12.02
CA VAL A 107 -22.72 30.17 -13.50
C VAL A 107 -23.12 31.54 -14.05
N ASP A 108 -22.91 31.78 -15.34
CA ASP A 108 -23.16 33.11 -15.94
C ASP A 108 -24.65 33.49 -15.95
N SER A 109 -24.97 34.62 -15.30
CA SER A 109 -26.35 35.10 -15.16
C SER A 109 -27.05 35.39 -16.50
N ASN A 110 -26.30 35.78 -17.54
CA ASN A 110 -26.87 36.04 -18.87
C ASN A 110 -27.31 34.74 -19.56
N LEU A 111 -26.50 33.68 -19.46
CA LEU A 111 -26.83 32.38 -20.03
C LEU A 111 -28.00 31.70 -19.28
N ILE A 112 -28.09 31.89 -17.96
CA ILE A 112 -29.27 31.47 -17.20
C ILE A 112 -30.52 32.17 -17.73
N GLN A 113 -30.49 33.49 -17.88
CA GLN A 113 -31.66 34.26 -18.31
C GLN A 113 -32.14 33.86 -19.72
N GLU A 114 -31.21 33.55 -20.62
CA GLU A 114 -31.52 33.02 -21.95
C GLU A 114 -32.18 31.64 -21.87
N LEU A 115 -31.65 30.72 -21.06
CA LEU A 115 -32.26 29.39 -20.84
C LEU A 115 -33.63 29.48 -20.16
N GLU A 116 -33.82 30.41 -19.24
CA GLU A 116 -35.11 30.70 -18.62
C GLU A 116 -36.11 31.26 -19.63
N SER A 117 -35.66 32.11 -20.56
CA SER A 117 -36.50 32.62 -21.66
C SER A 117 -36.97 31.53 -22.61
N MET A 118 -36.19 30.44 -22.72
CA MET A 118 -36.54 29.23 -23.48
C MET A 118 -37.46 28.27 -22.70
N GLY A 119 -37.75 28.56 -21.43
CA GLY A 119 -38.66 27.78 -20.60
C GLY A 119 -37.98 26.71 -19.73
N PHE A 120 -36.65 26.71 -19.60
CA PHE A 120 -35.95 25.82 -18.68
C PHE A 120 -35.97 26.36 -17.25
N THR A 121 -36.08 25.47 -16.26
CA THR A 121 -36.02 25.85 -14.84
C THR A 121 -34.62 26.34 -14.48
N THR A 122 -34.50 27.27 -13.53
CA THR A 122 -33.20 27.79 -13.06
C THR A 122 -32.28 26.66 -12.60
N ALA A 123 -32.82 25.65 -11.91
CA ALA A 123 -32.05 24.48 -11.47
C ALA A 123 -31.46 23.69 -12.63
N ARG A 124 -32.25 23.45 -13.68
CA ARG A 124 -31.82 22.77 -14.91
C ARG A 124 -30.79 23.59 -15.68
N ALA A 125 -31.00 24.89 -15.80
CA ALA A 125 -30.06 25.81 -16.45
C ALA A 125 -28.71 25.87 -15.72
N THR A 126 -28.73 26.00 -14.39
CA THR A 126 -27.52 25.99 -13.55
C THR A 126 -26.77 24.67 -13.64
N ARG A 127 -27.49 23.55 -13.64
CA ARG A 127 -26.89 22.21 -13.79
C ARG A 127 -26.25 22.03 -15.15
N ALA A 128 -26.96 22.40 -16.21
CA ALA A 128 -26.46 22.32 -17.57
C ALA A 128 -25.22 23.19 -17.78
N LEU A 129 -25.25 24.44 -17.29
CA LEU A 129 -24.10 25.35 -17.37
C LEU A 129 -22.92 24.84 -16.53
N HIS A 130 -23.19 24.22 -15.39
CA HIS A 130 -22.14 23.64 -14.56
C HIS A 130 -21.44 22.45 -15.25
N TYR A 131 -22.19 21.48 -15.78
CA TYR A 131 -21.61 20.29 -16.41
C TYR A 131 -21.09 20.52 -17.83
N SER A 132 -21.66 21.49 -18.56
CA SER A 132 -21.13 21.93 -19.88
C SER A 132 -19.90 22.84 -19.77
N GLY A 133 -19.47 23.19 -18.55
CA GLY A 133 -18.28 24.00 -18.30
C GLY A 133 -18.49 25.50 -18.53
N ASN A 134 -19.75 25.98 -18.53
CA ASN A 134 -20.13 27.39 -18.66
C ASN A 134 -19.52 28.07 -19.90
N THR A 135 -19.52 27.37 -21.03
CA THR A 135 -18.82 27.76 -22.27
C THR A 135 -19.71 28.48 -23.28
N SER A 136 -20.94 28.01 -23.49
CA SER A 136 -21.91 28.63 -24.42
C SER A 136 -23.35 28.14 -24.14
N LEU A 137 -24.34 28.89 -24.64
CA LEU A 137 -25.75 28.51 -24.57
C LEU A 137 -26.03 27.16 -25.25
N GLU A 138 -25.48 26.96 -26.44
CA GLU A 138 -25.68 25.73 -27.23
C GLU A 138 -25.11 24.49 -26.52
N ALA A 139 -23.97 24.62 -25.83
CA ALA A 139 -23.38 23.53 -25.06
C ALA A 139 -24.27 23.14 -23.86
N ALA A 140 -24.89 24.12 -23.20
CA ALA A 140 -25.85 23.87 -22.13
C ALA A 140 -27.12 23.21 -22.66
N ILE A 141 -27.66 23.65 -23.80
CA ILE A 141 -28.84 23.03 -24.43
C ILE A 141 -28.55 21.59 -24.84
N ASN A 142 -27.38 21.32 -25.44
CA ASN A 142 -27.00 19.95 -25.81
C ASN A 142 -26.92 19.03 -24.58
N TRP A 143 -26.35 19.53 -23.48
CA TRP A 143 -26.33 18.79 -22.21
C TRP A 143 -27.75 18.51 -21.67
N ILE A 144 -28.65 19.49 -21.73
CA ILE A 144 -30.05 19.33 -21.31
C ILE A 144 -30.74 18.24 -22.13
N MET A 145 -30.56 18.24 -23.46
CA MET A 145 -31.18 17.21 -24.31
C MET A 145 -30.62 15.81 -24.04
N GLU A 146 -29.33 15.69 -23.77
CA GLU A 146 -28.70 14.41 -23.43
C GLU A 146 -29.19 13.84 -22.08
N HIS A 147 -29.64 14.69 -21.16
CA HIS A 147 -29.99 14.33 -19.78
C HIS A 147 -31.47 14.60 -19.44
N GLU A 148 -32.33 14.87 -20.44
CA GLU A 148 -33.73 15.30 -20.22
C GLU A 148 -34.62 14.26 -19.51
N ASN A 149 -34.22 12.99 -19.55
CA ASN A 149 -34.94 11.87 -18.95
C ASN A 149 -34.49 11.57 -17.51
N ASP A 150 -33.50 12.29 -17.00
CA ASP A 150 -32.98 12.07 -15.65
C ASP A 150 -33.95 12.64 -14.62
N SER A 151 -34.35 11.81 -13.64
CA SER A 151 -35.31 12.19 -12.59
C SER A 151 -34.84 13.35 -11.70
N ASP A 152 -33.55 13.65 -11.73
CA ASP A 152 -32.90 14.68 -10.93
C ASP A 152 -32.48 15.91 -11.76
N ILE A 153 -32.84 15.99 -13.06
CA ILE A 153 -32.46 17.11 -13.93
C ILE A 153 -32.90 18.49 -13.38
N ASP A 154 -34.06 18.54 -12.71
CA ASP A 154 -34.59 19.75 -12.07
C ASP A 154 -34.10 19.96 -10.63
N GLN A 155 -33.19 19.12 -10.13
CA GLN A 155 -32.57 19.32 -8.82
C GLN A 155 -31.34 20.21 -8.90
N MET A 156 -31.29 21.22 -8.04
CA MET A 156 -30.16 22.13 -7.93
C MET A 156 -28.87 21.35 -7.61
N PRO A 157 -27.80 21.46 -8.41
CA PRO A 157 -26.54 20.77 -8.12
C PRO A 157 -25.87 21.41 -6.90
N LEU A 158 -25.45 20.58 -5.95
CA LEU A 158 -24.65 21.00 -4.80
C LEU A 158 -23.21 20.59 -5.05
N VAL A 159 -22.28 21.56 -5.04
CA VAL A 159 -20.86 21.29 -5.16
C VAL A 159 -20.09 21.81 -3.94
N PRO A 160 -19.05 21.09 -3.48
CA PRO A 160 -18.17 21.59 -2.43
C PRO A 160 -17.54 22.91 -2.85
N ALA A 161 -17.52 23.91 -1.96
CA ALA A 161 -17.07 25.30 -2.19
C ALA A 161 -15.60 25.47 -2.71
N SER A 162 -14.88 24.38 -2.99
CA SER A 162 -13.53 24.39 -3.55
C SER A 162 -13.49 24.35 -5.08
N ALA A 163 -14.62 24.20 -5.79
CA ALA A 163 -14.69 24.34 -7.24
C ALA A 163 -14.90 25.81 -7.64
N LYS A 164 -13.95 26.68 -7.29
CA LYS A 164 -13.89 27.99 -7.94
C LYS A 164 -13.46 27.76 -9.39
N ALA A 165 -14.39 27.93 -10.33
CA ALA A 165 -14.08 28.48 -11.64
C ALA A 165 -13.50 29.88 -11.39
N GLU A 166 -12.18 29.93 -11.23
CA GLU A 166 -11.50 31.21 -11.12
C GLU A 166 -11.47 31.86 -12.51
N PRO A 167 -11.72 33.19 -12.60
CA PRO A 167 -11.30 33.95 -13.78
C PRO A 167 -9.81 33.69 -14.00
N PRO A 168 -9.32 33.69 -15.26
CA PRO A 168 -7.98 33.22 -15.58
C PRO A 168 -6.96 33.93 -14.69
N LYS A 169 -6.46 33.22 -13.66
CA LYS A 169 -5.25 33.61 -12.96
C LYS A 169 -4.19 33.86 -14.02
N PRO A 170 -3.35 34.91 -13.90
CA PRO A 170 -2.23 35.08 -14.81
C PRO A 170 -1.49 33.76 -14.80
N SER A 171 -1.51 33.09 -15.96
CA SER A 171 -0.78 31.86 -16.17
C SER A 171 0.61 32.05 -15.60
N LEU A 172 1.10 31.08 -14.79
CA LEU A 172 2.55 30.86 -14.64
C LEU A 172 3.20 31.29 -15.94
N THR A 173 4.16 32.21 -15.86
CA THR A 173 4.76 32.77 -17.08
C THR A 173 5.16 31.59 -17.96
N GLU A 174 4.98 31.73 -19.27
CA GLU A 174 5.26 30.64 -20.22
C GLU A 174 6.67 30.03 -19.98
N GLU A 175 7.57 30.84 -19.44
CA GLU A 175 8.89 30.48 -18.95
C GLU A 175 8.89 29.55 -17.73
N GLU A 176 8.13 29.84 -16.67
CA GLU A 176 8.02 28.97 -15.48
C GLU A 176 7.38 27.61 -15.81
N LYS A 177 6.41 27.57 -16.73
CA LYS A 177 5.80 26.32 -17.21
C LYS A 177 6.80 25.47 -17.98
N ARG A 178 7.66 26.09 -18.80
CA ARG A 178 8.72 25.41 -19.55
C ARG A 178 9.81 24.87 -18.64
N ILE A 179 10.22 25.65 -17.62
CA ILE A 179 11.20 25.20 -16.63
C ILE A 179 10.66 23.99 -15.87
N LYS A 180 9.41 24.04 -15.40
CA LYS A 180 8.79 22.91 -14.68
C LYS A 180 8.59 21.68 -15.58
N ALA A 181 8.24 21.88 -16.85
CA ALA A 181 8.17 20.79 -17.83
C ALA A 181 9.55 20.17 -18.12
N GLN A 182 10.60 20.99 -18.18
CA GLN A 182 11.97 20.52 -18.35
C GLN A 182 12.48 19.76 -17.12
N GLU A 183 12.22 20.26 -15.91
CA GLU A 183 12.57 19.59 -14.65
C GLU A 183 11.89 18.22 -14.54
N LEU A 184 10.60 18.12 -14.88
CA LEU A 184 9.87 16.86 -14.90
C LEU A 184 10.47 15.87 -15.91
N ARG A 185 10.88 16.33 -17.09
CA ARG A 185 11.55 15.50 -18.11
C ARG A 185 12.93 15.03 -17.66
N GLU A 186 13.73 15.90 -17.06
CA GLU A 186 15.05 15.54 -16.53
C GLU A 186 14.94 14.54 -15.37
N ARG A 187 13.96 14.74 -14.49
CA ARG A 187 13.67 13.80 -13.40
C ARG A 187 13.24 12.43 -13.93
N ALA A 188 12.41 12.39 -14.98
CA ALA A 188 12.02 11.14 -15.64
C ALA A 188 13.22 10.44 -16.29
N ARG A 189 14.09 11.19 -16.99
CA ARG A 189 15.32 10.65 -17.59
C ARG A 189 16.27 10.09 -16.53
N LYS A 190 16.51 10.82 -15.44
CA LYS A 190 17.37 10.38 -14.33
C LYS A 190 16.83 9.12 -13.66
N LYS A 191 15.51 9.03 -13.46
CA LYS A 191 14.86 7.83 -12.93
C LYS A 191 15.05 6.62 -13.85
N LYS A 192 14.88 6.81 -15.17
CA LYS A 192 15.10 5.75 -16.16
C LYS A 192 16.55 5.27 -16.19
N GLU A 193 17.52 6.19 -16.14
CA GLU A 193 18.95 5.87 -16.11
C GLU A 193 19.36 5.11 -14.83
N GLU A 194 18.83 5.51 -13.67
CA GLU A 194 19.08 4.82 -12.41
C GLU A 194 18.48 3.40 -12.39
N GLU A 195 17.27 3.25 -12.92
CA GLU A 195 16.62 1.94 -13.08
C GLU A 195 17.40 1.03 -14.05
N GLU A 196 17.82 1.56 -15.19
CA GLU A 196 18.63 0.81 -16.17
C GLU A 196 19.97 0.35 -15.57
N LYS A 197 20.66 1.23 -14.82
CA LYS A 197 21.90 0.91 -14.12
C LYS A 197 21.69 -0.12 -13.00
N ARG A 198 20.52 -0.11 -12.34
CA ARG A 198 20.14 -1.14 -11.37
C ARG A 198 19.95 -2.49 -12.05
N MET A 199 19.20 -2.52 -13.14
CA MET A 199 18.97 -3.74 -13.93
C MET A 199 20.27 -4.31 -14.52
N GLU A 200 21.19 -3.46 -14.97
CA GLU A 200 22.50 -3.89 -15.46
C GLU A 200 23.32 -4.56 -14.34
N ARG A 201 23.37 -3.95 -13.15
CA ARG A 201 24.03 -4.56 -11.98
C ARG A 201 23.40 -5.89 -11.57
N GLU A 202 22.09 -6.02 -11.69
CA GLU A 202 21.40 -7.28 -11.40
C GLU A 202 21.74 -8.38 -12.42
N ARG A 203 21.72 -8.07 -13.72
CA ARG A 203 22.16 -8.99 -14.78
C ARG A 203 23.62 -9.42 -14.59
N GLU A 204 24.49 -8.48 -14.25
CA GLU A 204 25.91 -8.75 -13.95
C GLU A 204 26.06 -9.71 -12.76
N LYS A 205 25.34 -9.45 -11.66
CA LYS A 205 25.31 -10.31 -10.48
C LYS A 205 24.78 -11.71 -10.81
N GLU A 206 23.73 -11.79 -11.60
CA GLU A 206 23.15 -13.06 -12.03
C GLU A 206 24.13 -13.87 -12.87
N ARG A 207 24.81 -13.25 -13.84
CA ARG A 207 25.86 -13.92 -14.62
C ARG A 207 26.96 -14.49 -13.71
N ILE A 208 27.41 -13.72 -12.71
CA ILE A 208 28.42 -14.18 -11.74
C ILE A 208 27.88 -15.32 -10.89
N ARG A 209 26.65 -15.22 -10.41
CA ARG A 209 25.99 -16.27 -9.62
C ARG A 209 25.89 -17.57 -10.40
N VAL A 210 25.32 -17.53 -11.60
CA VAL A 210 25.19 -18.69 -12.50
C VAL A 210 26.57 -19.29 -12.82
N GLY A 211 27.58 -18.45 -13.06
CA GLY A 211 28.95 -18.93 -13.27
C GLY A 211 29.53 -19.66 -12.06
N LYS A 212 29.29 -19.17 -10.84
CA LYS A 212 29.71 -19.85 -9.60
C LYS A 212 28.94 -21.16 -9.38
N GLU A 213 27.64 -21.16 -9.60
CA GLU A 213 26.79 -22.35 -9.47
C GLU A 213 27.22 -23.44 -10.45
N LEU A 214 27.55 -23.08 -11.69
CA LEU A 214 28.08 -24.02 -12.69
C LEU A 214 29.41 -24.64 -12.26
N LEU A 215 30.34 -23.81 -11.75
CA LEU A 215 31.64 -24.30 -11.25
C LEU A 215 31.47 -25.21 -10.03
N GLU A 216 30.58 -24.87 -9.10
CA GLU A 216 30.31 -25.69 -7.93
C GLU A 216 29.64 -27.02 -8.30
N ALA A 217 28.66 -27.00 -9.21
CA ALA A 217 28.04 -28.21 -9.72
C ALA A 217 29.08 -29.16 -10.34
N LYS A 218 30.02 -28.63 -11.12
CA LYS A 218 31.12 -29.40 -11.69
C LYS A 218 32.01 -30.03 -10.61
N ARG A 219 32.34 -29.29 -9.54
CA ARG A 219 33.13 -29.82 -8.42
C ARG A 219 32.41 -30.96 -7.70
N ILE A 220 31.11 -30.79 -7.46
CA ILE A 220 30.28 -31.82 -6.82
C ILE A 220 30.22 -33.08 -7.69
N GLU A 221 30.07 -32.93 -9.00
CA GLU A 221 30.07 -34.04 -9.94
C GLU A 221 31.41 -34.81 -9.94
N GLU A 222 32.54 -34.10 -10.02
CA GLU A 222 33.87 -34.69 -9.95
C GLU A 222 34.12 -35.43 -8.63
N ASP A 223 33.71 -34.84 -7.50
CA ASP A 223 33.87 -35.49 -6.18
C ASP A 223 32.96 -36.71 -6.02
N ASN A 224 31.76 -36.67 -6.59
CA ASN A 224 30.86 -37.83 -6.63
C ASN A 224 31.44 -38.95 -7.50
N GLU A 225 32.04 -38.61 -8.65
CA GLU A 225 32.73 -39.58 -9.49
C GLU A 225 33.93 -40.21 -8.77
N ARG A 226 34.77 -39.40 -8.13
CA ARG A 226 35.88 -39.90 -7.31
C ARG A 226 35.41 -40.83 -6.20
N LYS A 227 34.32 -40.48 -5.50
CA LYS A 227 33.71 -41.33 -4.47
C LYS A 227 33.25 -42.67 -5.06
N ARG A 228 32.61 -42.66 -6.24
CA ARG A 228 32.19 -43.90 -6.94
C ARG A 228 33.40 -44.79 -7.26
N ILE A 229 34.46 -44.23 -7.82
CA ILE A 229 35.68 -44.98 -8.16
C ILE A 229 36.34 -45.57 -6.91
N LEU A 230 36.45 -44.79 -5.83
CA LEU A 230 37.02 -45.26 -4.57
C LEU A 230 36.17 -46.37 -3.93
N ALA A 231 34.85 -46.24 -3.99
CA ALA A 231 33.94 -47.28 -3.49
C ALA A 231 34.07 -48.58 -4.29
N LEU A 232 34.16 -48.49 -5.63
CA LEU A 232 34.39 -49.66 -6.50
C LEU A 232 35.71 -50.36 -6.17
N ARG A 233 36.82 -49.61 -6.09
CA ARG A 233 38.12 -50.19 -5.71
C ARG A 233 38.12 -50.83 -4.34
N LYS A 234 37.38 -50.26 -3.38
CA LYS A 234 37.24 -50.84 -2.05
C LYS A 234 36.43 -52.14 -2.09
N ALA A 235 35.32 -52.16 -2.83
CA ALA A 235 34.49 -53.35 -3.00
C ALA A 235 35.28 -54.50 -3.66
N GLU A 236 36.07 -54.21 -4.70
CA GLU A 236 36.94 -55.17 -5.37
C GLU A 236 37.99 -55.75 -4.40
N LYS A 237 38.68 -54.90 -3.64
CA LYS A 237 39.65 -55.36 -2.61
C LYS A 237 38.99 -56.19 -1.52
N ASP A 238 37.79 -55.81 -1.08
CA ASP A 238 37.03 -56.53 -0.05
C ASP A 238 36.51 -57.88 -0.59
N GLU A 239 36.15 -57.96 -1.87
CA GLU A 239 35.80 -59.21 -2.55
C GLU A 239 37.01 -60.12 -2.73
N GLU A 240 38.15 -59.58 -3.17
CA GLU A 240 39.41 -60.33 -3.27
C GLU A 240 39.85 -60.87 -1.91
N ARG A 241 39.77 -60.05 -0.85
CA ARG A 241 40.07 -60.49 0.53
C ARG A 241 39.15 -61.63 0.96
N ARG A 242 37.84 -61.51 0.72
CA ARG A 242 36.86 -62.57 1.04
C ARG A 242 37.12 -63.84 0.24
N ALA A 243 37.51 -63.75 -1.03
CA ALA A 243 37.87 -64.89 -1.85
C ALA A 243 39.15 -65.59 -1.34
N ARG A 244 40.19 -64.82 -1.01
CA ARG A 244 41.44 -65.34 -0.42
C ARG A 244 41.20 -66.02 0.93
N GLU A 245 40.34 -65.45 1.77
CA GLU A 245 39.97 -66.04 3.06
C GLU A 245 39.20 -67.36 2.90
N LYS A 246 38.25 -67.43 1.95
CA LYS A 246 37.56 -68.69 1.61
C LYS A 246 38.53 -69.78 1.13
N ILE A 247 39.52 -69.43 0.31
CA ILE A 247 40.54 -70.40 -0.14
C ILE A 247 41.39 -70.87 1.04
N ARG A 248 41.81 -69.95 1.92
CA ARG A 248 42.58 -70.29 3.13
C ARG A 248 41.82 -71.27 4.03
N GLN A 249 40.55 -71.00 4.30
CA GLN A 249 39.70 -71.89 5.11
C GLN A 249 39.61 -73.30 4.50
N LYS A 250 39.36 -73.40 3.18
CA LYS A 250 39.33 -74.70 2.50
C LYS A 250 40.66 -75.47 2.60
N LEU A 251 41.79 -74.79 2.46
CA LEU A 251 43.11 -75.42 2.61
C LEU A 251 43.35 -75.94 4.04
N GLU A 252 42.87 -75.21 5.05
CA GLU A 252 42.97 -75.62 6.45
C GLU A 252 42.07 -76.82 6.75
N GLU A 253 40.83 -76.81 6.26
CA GLU A 253 39.92 -77.97 6.34
C GLU A 253 40.50 -79.21 5.66
N ASP A 254 41.06 -79.05 4.46
CA ASP A 254 41.72 -80.14 3.72
C ASP A 254 42.95 -80.66 4.46
N LYS A 255 43.75 -79.77 5.07
CA LYS A 255 44.90 -80.15 5.91
C LYS A 255 44.46 -80.99 7.11
N VAL A 256 43.44 -80.55 7.85
CA VAL A 256 42.88 -81.30 8.98
C VAL A 256 42.33 -82.65 8.51
N ARG A 257 41.64 -82.71 7.36
CA ARG A 257 41.11 -83.98 6.81
C ARG A 257 42.22 -85.00 6.50
N VAL A 258 43.36 -84.54 5.97
CA VAL A 258 44.52 -85.40 5.68
C VAL A 258 45.21 -85.83 6.98
N ASP A 259 45.36 -84.94 7.96
CA ASP A 259 45.97 -85.29 9.26
C ASP A 259 45.12 -86.29 10.09
N PHE A 260 43.83 -86.44 9.79
CA PHE A 260 42.90 -87.38 10.44
C PHE A 260 42.60 -88.67 9.65
N SER A 261 43.17 -88.87 8.45
CA SER A 261 43.04 -90.09 7.62
C SER A 261 44.30 -90.94 7.64
#